data_AF-A0A2S2R1V3-F1
#
_entry.id   AF-A0A2S2R1V3-F1
#
_cell.length_a   1.000
_cell.length_b   1.000
_cell.length_c   1.000
_cell.angle_alpha   90.00
_cell.angle_beta   90.00
_cell.angle_gamma   90.00
#
_symmetry.space_group_name_H-M   'P 1'
#
loop_
_entity.id
_entity.type
_entity.pdbx_description
1 polymer ?
#
loop_
_entity_poly.entity_id
_entity_poly.type
_entity_poly.pdbx_seq_one_letter_code
_entity_poly.pdbx_strand_id
1 'polypeptide(L)'
;MAGNLIGIQTRVKNFAPNAIFTHCLAHRLNLVLQNGCNMNSKCRIFFVNLTDISAYFHSSTSLINVIDSVVGKRIPQFGQTRWSSRSNILNLLFNEWLNFITVFETIIIDRKSSAESICGSI
;
A
#
# COMPACT_ATOMS: atom_id res chain seq x y z
N MET A 1 -1.22 18.99 1.24
CA MET A 1 0.07 19.71 1.09
C MET A 1 -0.16 21.21 0.89
N ALA A 2 -0.56 21.92 1.95
CA ALA A 2 -0.81 23.38 1.92
C ALA A 2 -0.14 24.06 3.13
N GLY A 3 1.05 23.58 3.50
CA GLY A 3 1.79 24.17 4.62
C GLY A 3 2.30 25.55 4.26
N ASN A 4 2.11 26.53 5.14
CA ASN A 4 2.48 27.93 4.89
C ASN A 4 4.00 28.19 4.97
N LEU A 5 4.76 27.33 5.67
CA LEU A 5 6.18 27.55 5.91
C LEU A 5 7.09 26.84 4.89
N ILE A 6 6.80 25.58 4.53
CA ILE A 6 7.64 24.74 3.65
C ILE A 6 6.78 23.96 2.63
N GLY A 7 5.48 24.28 2.53
CA GLY A 7 4.57 23.55 1.65
C GLY A 7 4.80 23.88 0.17
N ILE A 8 4.33 22.98 -0.69
CA ILE A 8 4.33 23.15 -2.15
C ILE A 8 3.67 24.49 -2.53
N GLN A 9 2.58 24.85 -1.87
CA GLN A 9 1.90 26.14 -2.09
C GLN A 9 2.84 27.34 -1.90
N THR A 10 3.60 27.40 -0.80
CA THR A 10 4.55 28.48 -0.52
C THR A 10 5.66 28.52 -1.57
N ARG A 11 6.23 27.36 -1.92
CA ARG A 11 7.27 27.28 -2.96
C ARG A 11 6.77 27.77 -4.32
N VAL A 12 5.58 27.34 -4.74
CA VAL A 12 4.97 27.78 -6.01
C VAL A 12 4.69 29.29 -5.99
N LYS A 13 4.17 29.82 -4.88
CA LYS A 13 3.90 31.26 -4.75
C LYS A 13 5.16 32.13 -4.75
N ASN A 14 6.30 31.61 -4.28
CA ASN A 14 7.57 32.34 -4.35
C ASN A 14 8.03 32.60 -5.80
N PHE A 15 7.73 31.68 -6.73
CA PHE A 15 8.05 31.86 -8.15
C PHE A 15 6.91 32.54 -8.93
N ALA A 16 5.66 32.29 -8.54
CA ALA A 16 4.47 32.81 -9.20
C ALA A 16 3.46 33.31 -8.15
N PRO A 17 3.54 34.58 -7.71
CA PRO A 17 2.74 35.10 -6.59
C PRO A 17 1.23 35.07 -6.86
N ASN A 18 0.83 35.16 -8.13
CA ASN A 18 -0.56 35.14 -8.58
C ASN A 18 -1.10 33.72 -8.83
N ALA A 19 -0.29 32.67 -8.64
CA ALA A 19 -0.74 31.30 -8.85
C ALA A 19 -1.81 30.91 -7.82
N ILE A 20 -2.92 30.37 -8.32
CA ILE A 20 -4.01 29.86 -7.50
C ILE A 20 -3.67 28.42 -7.11
N PHE A 21 -3.60 28.16 -5.81
CA PHE A 21 -3.39 26.82 -5.28
C PHE A 21 -4.73 26.23 -4.81
N THR A 22 -5.16 25.15 -5.44
CA THR A 22 -6.38 24.42 -5.08
C THR A 22 -6.08 23.00 -4.61
N HIS A 23 -6.82 22.51 -3.63
CA HIS A 23 -6.69 21.13 -3.18
C HIS A 23 -7.20 20.14 -4.22
N CYS A 24 -6.48 19.04 -4.41
CA CYS A 24 -6.95 17.90 -5.21
C CYS A 24 -8.18 17.26 -4.55
N LEU A 25 -9.32 17.26 -5.25
CA LEU A 25 -10.57 16.67 -4.77
C LEU A 25 -10.43 15.17 -4.49
N ALA A 26 -9.70 14.44 -5.33
CA ALA A 26 -9.42 13.01 -5.11
C ALA A 26 -8.65 12.77 -3.80
N HIS A 27 -7.70 13.64 -3.46
CA HIS A 27 -6.98 13.55 -2.19
C HIS A 27 -7.89 13.83 -0.99
N ARG A 28 -8.76 14.84 -1.09
CA ARG A 28 -9.76 15.16 -0.04
C ARG A 28 -10.72 13.99 0.16
N LEU A 29 -11.24 13.41 -0.91
CA LEU A 29 -12.12 12.24 -0.85
C LEU A 29 -11.40 11.05 -0.18
N ASN A 30 -10.14 10.78 -0.56
CA ASN A 30 -9.33 9.74 0.07
C ASN A 30 -9.14 9.97 1.58
N LEU A 31 -8.96 11.22 2.03
CA LEU A 31 -8.87 11.53 3.47
C LEU A 31 -10.19 11.25 4.21
N VAL A 32 -11.34 11.64 3.62
CA VAL A 32 -12.66 11.37 4.21
C VAL A 32 -12.92 9.87 4.35
N LEU A 33 -12.62 9.09 3.29
CA LEU A 33 -12.76 7.63 3.31
C LEU A 33 -11.83 6.99 4.35
N GLN A 34 -10.56 7.38 4.38
CA GLN A 34 -9.61 6.88 5.37
C GLN A 34 -10.06 7.16 6.79
N ASN A 35 -10.52 8.39 7.06
CA ASN A 35 -11.01 8.76 8.38
C ASN A 35 -12.25 7.93 8.76
N GLY A 36 -13.23 7.82 7.86
CA GLY A 36 -14.44 7.02 8.09
C GLY A 36 -14.13 5.54 8.38
N CYS A 37 -13.24 4.92 7.59
CA CYS A 37 -12.80 3.56 7.85
C CYS A 37 -12.01 3.41 9.16
N ASN A 38 -11.23 4.43 9.55
CA ASN A 38 -10.42 4.39 10.77
C ASN A 38 -11.27 4.50 12.04
N MET A 39 -12.42 5.19 11.97
CA MET A 39 -13.37 5.31 13.09
C MET A 39 -14.01 3.96 13.47
N ASN A 40 -14.21 3.06 12.50
CA ASN A 40 -14.73 1.72 12.76
C ASN A 40 -13.58 0.72 12.97
N SER A 41 -13.52 0.08 14.13
CA SER A 41 -12.44 -0.86 14.45
C SER A 41 -12.34 -2.04 13.49
N LYS A 42 -13.47 -2.60 13.05
CA LYS A 42 -13.50 -3.72 12.10
C LYS A 42 -12.96 -3.30 10.74
N CYS A 43 -13.40 -2.15 10.23
CA CYS A 43 -12.88 -1.61 8.97
C CYS A 43 -11.39 -1.28 9.07
N ARG A 44 -10.96 -0.67 10.16
CA ARG A 44 -9.54 -0.36 10.41
C ARG A 44 -8.69 -1.63 10.38
N ILE A 45 -9.06 -2.66 11.15
CA ILE A 45 -8.33 -3.93 11.18
C ILE A 45 -8.29 -4.58 9.79
N PHE A 46 -9.43 -4.61 9.09
CA PHE A 46 -9.51 -5.15 7.74
C PHE A 46 -8.53 -4.46 6.78
N PHE A 47 -8.54 -3.12 6.73
CA PHE A 47 -7.68 -2.39 5.81
C PHE A 47 -6.20 -2.42 6.20
N VAL A 48 -5.87 -2.53 7.49
CA VAL A 48 -4.49 -2.76 7.97
C VAL A 48 -4.01 -4.12 7.48
N ASN A 49 -4.75 -5.20 7.75
CA ASN A 49 -4.40 -6.55 7.29
C ASN A 49 -4.23 -6.61 5.76
N LEU A 50 -5.15 -5.95 5.04
CA LEU A 50 -5.09 -5.87 3.59
C LEU A 50 -3.77 -5.24 3.09
N THR A 51 -3.36 -4.12 3.69
CA THR A 51 -2.10 -3.45 3.31
C THR A 51 -0.87 -4.19 3.78
N ASP A 52 -0.96 -4.86 4.93
CA ASP A 52 0.16 -5.62 5.52
C ASP A 52 0.49 -6.86 4.69
N ILE A 53 -0.49 -7.49 4.04
CA ILE A 53 -0.22 -8.57 3.07
C ILE A 53 0.70 -8.06 1.96
N SER A 54 0.38 -6.90 1.38
CA SER A 54 1.24 -6.28 0.34
C SER A 54 2.63 -5.96 0.91
N ALA A 55 2.69 -5.34 2.09
CA ALA A 55 3.96 -4.99 2.73
C ALA A 55 4.83 -6.23 3.03
N TYR A 56 4.22 -7.33 3.46
CA TYR A 56 4.88 -8.59 3.75
C TYR A 56 5.62 -9.13 2.53
N PHE A 57 4.96 -9.23 1.38
CA PHE A 57 5.63 -9.71 0.17
C PHE A 57 6.72 -8.74 -0.29
N HIS A 58 6.48 -7.43 -0.23
CA HIS A 58 7.48 -6.41 -0.60
C HIS A 58 8.66 -6.31 0.37
N SER A 59 8.64 -7.00 1.52
CA SER A 59 9.76 -7.02 2.46
C SER A 59 10.96 -7.84 1.97
N SER A 60 10.76 -8.77 1.02
CA SER A 60 11.83 -9.60 0.48
C SER A 60 11.63 -9.92 -1.00
N THR A 61 12.71 -9.82 -1.77
CA THR A 61 12.74 -10.28 -3.17
C THR A 61 12.41 -11.77 -3.30
N SER A 62 12.77 -12.61 -2.32
CA SER A 62 12.43 -14.04 -2.36
C SER A 62 10.92 -14.26 -2.28
N LEU A 63 10.24 -13.59 -1.35
CA LEU A 63 8.78 -13.65 -1.19
C LEU A 63 8.05 -13.16 -2.43
N ILE A 64 8.56 -12.08 -3.01
CA ILE A 64 8.14 -11.54 -4.31
C ILE A 64 8.23 -12.59 -5.42
N ASN A 65 9.32 -13.33 -5.51
CA ASN A 65 9.50 -14.33 -6.55
C ASN A 65 8.54 -15.51 -6.36
N VAL A 66 8.32 -15.94 -5.11
CA VAL A 66 7.38 -17.02 -4.78
C VAL A 66 5.97 -16.63 -5.22
N ILE A 67 5.47 -15.47 -4.80
CA ILE A 67 4.12 -15.04 -5.18
C ILE A 67 3.98 -14.80 -6.68
N ASP A 68 4.98 -14.19 -7.32
CA ASP A 68 4.93 -13.97 -8.78
C ASP A 68 4.91 -15.30 -9.54
N SER A 69 5.56 -16.35 -9.04
CA SER A 69 5.55 -17.69 -9.65
C SER A 69 4.21 -18.43 -9.53
N VAL A 70 3.46 -18.21 -8.45
CA VAL A 70 2.17 -18.89 -8.22
C VAL A 70 1.00 -18.08 -8.77
N VAL A 71 0.96 -16.78 -8.47
CA VAL A 71 -0.15 -15.89 -8.86
C VAL A 71 0.04 -15.36 -10.29
N GLY A 72 1.27 -15.32 -10.80
CA GLY A 72 1.57 -14.80 -12.15
C GLY A 72 1.34 -13.30 -12.32
N LYS A 73 1.05 -12.57 -11.23
CA LYS A 73 0.80 -11.13 -11.22
C LYS A 73 1.54 -10.47 -10.08
N ARG A 74 2.14 -9.33 -10.37
CA ARG A 74 2.81 -8.49 -9.38
C ARG A 74 1.82 -7.95 -8.36
N ILE A 75 2.09 -8.14 -7.06
CA ILE A 75 1.27 -7.51 -6.02
C ILE A 75 1.41 -5.98 -6.08
N PRO A 76 0.30 -5.23 -6.17
CA PRO A 76 0.34 -3.78 -6.12
C PRO A 76 0.99 -3.28 -4.83
N GLN A 77 1.91 -2.33 -4.97
CA GLN A 77 2.47 -1.65 -3.82
C GLN A 77 1.42 -0.70 -3.22
N PHE A 78 1.32 -0.71 -1.90
CA PHE A 78 0.41 0.19 -1.20
C PHE A 78 0.90 1.65 -1.28
N GLY A 79 0.03 2.55 -1.72
CA GLY A 79 0.29 4.00 -1.77
C GLY A 79 -0.65 4.76 -0.85
N GLN A 80 -0.13 5.29 0.27
CA GLN A 80 -0.92 5.99 1.30
C GLN A 80 -1.84 7.10 0.76
N THR A 81 -1.38 7.80 -0.28
CA THR A 81 -2.06 8.95 -0.87
C THR A 81 -3.13 8.60 -1.90
N ARG A 82 -3.24 7.33 -2.31
CA ARG A 82 -4.12 6.87 -3.40
C ARG A 82 -5.03 5.74 -2.92
N TRP A 83 -6.31 6.05 -2.66
CA TRP A 83 -7.28 5.02 -2.26
C TRP A 83 -7.34 3.84 -3.23
N SER A 84 -7.14 4.10 -4.54
CA SER A 84 -7.12 3.07 -5.57
C SER A 84 -6.10 1.95 -5.32
N SER A 85 -4.99 2.20 -4.59
CA SER A 85 -4.05 1.12 -4.27
C SER A 85 -4.68 0.06 -3.36
N ARG A 86 -5.52 0.46 -2.39
CA ARG A 86 -6.24 -0.49 -1.54
C ARG A 86 -7.22 -1.32 -2.35
N SER A 87 -7.94 -0.69 -3.28
CA SER A 87 -8.86 -1.39 -4.18
C SER A 87 -8.14 -2.39 -5.08
N ASN A 88 -6.96 -2.04 -5.60
CA ASN A 88 -6.19 -2.94 -6.45
C ASN A 88 -5.69 -4.18 -5.67
N ILE A 89 -5.19 -3.97 -4.45
CA ILE A 89 -4.77 -5.07 -3.56
C ILE A 89 -5.97 -5.97 -3.24
N LEU A 90 -7.11 -5.38 -2.87
CA LEU A 90 -8.33 -6.12 -2.58
C LEU A 90 -8.81 -6.96 -3.77
N ASN A 91 -8.87 -6.36 -4.96
CA ASN A 91 -9.31 -7.06 -6.16
C ASN A 91 -8.36 -8.20 -6.52
N LEU A 92 -7.04 -8.00 -6.39
CA LEU A 92 -6.07 -9.08 -6.61
C LEU A 92 -6.29 -10.22 -5.62
N LEU A 93 -6.36 -9.91 -4.32
CA LEU A 93 -6.56 -10.92 -3.27
C LEU A 93 -7.87 -11.69 -3.42
N PHE A 94 -8.95 -10.99 -3.77
CA PHE A 94 -10.24 -11.62 -3.97
C PHE A 94 -10.22 -12.57 -5.18
N ASN A 95 -9.66 -12.13 -6.31
CA ASN A 95 -9.62 -12.92 -7.54
C ASN A 95 -8.67 -14.13 -7.44
N GLU A 96 -7.58 -13.99 -6.69
CA GLU A 96 -6.50 -14.98 -6.62
C GLU A 96 -6.46 -15.68 -5.25
N TRP A 97 -7.55 -15.66 -4.49
CA TRP A 97 -7.58 -16.09 -3.08
C TRP A 97 -7.00 -17.49 -2.85
N LEU A 98 -7.36 -18.46 -3.70
CA LEU A 98 -6.83 -19.83 -3.63
C LEU A 98 -5.31 -19.87 -3.88
N ASN A 99 -4.83 -19.10 -4.84
CA ASN A 99 -3.40 -19.02 -5.14
C ASN A 99 -2.62 -18.38 -3.98
N PHE A 100 -3.20 -17.40 -3.28
CA PHE A 100 -2.61 -16.85 -2.06
C PHE A 100 -2.51 -17.90 -0.94
N ILE A 101 -3.51 -18.76 -0.77
CA ILE A 101 -3.44 -19.87 0.21
C ILE A 101 -2.26 -20.78 -0.14
N THR A 102 -2.15 -21.20 -1.41
CA THR A 102 -1.03 -22.02 -1.88
C THR A 102 0.32 -21.33 -1.66
N VAL A 103 0.43 -20.02 -1.92
CA VAL A 103 1.65 -19.25 -1.63
C VAL A 103 2.01 -19.35 -0.14
N PHE A 104 1.07 -19.11 0.76
CA PHE A 104 1.37 -19.20 2.20
C PHE A 104 1.73 -20.62 2.64
N GLU A 105 1.09 -21.65 2.09
CA GLU A 105 1.48 -23.05 2.32
C GLU A 105 2.91 -23.34 1.85
N THR A 106 3.29 -22.86 0.66
CA THR A 106 4.66 -23.02 0.14
C THR A 106 5.71 -22.33 1.02
N ILE A 107 5.40 -21.14 1.54
CA ILE A 107 6.30 -20.41 2.46
C ILE A 107 6.46 -21.14 3.79
N ILE A 108 5.40 -21.78 4.30
CA ILE A 108 5.46 -22.57 5.53
C ILE A 108 6.37 -23.79 5.35
N ILE A 109 6.31 -24.44 4.18
CA ILE A 109 7.10 -25.64 3.87
C ILE A 109 8.57 -25.27 3.61
N ASP A 110 8.84 -24.20 2.88
CA ASP A 110 10.20 -23.75 2.56
C ASP A 110 10.62 -22.50 3.36
N ARG A 111 11.18 -22.74 4.55
CA ARG A 111 11.69 -21.69 5.44
C ARG A 111 12.81 -20.83 4.85
N LYS A 112 13.48 -21.22 3.75
CA LYS A 112 14.47 -20.36 3.07
C LYS A 112 13.81 -19.16 2.39
N SER A 113 12.49 -19.22 2.20
CA SER A 113 11.68 -18.15 1.65
C SER A 113 11.16 -17.18 2.72
N SER A 114 11.49 -17.39 4.01
CA SER A 114 11.02 -16.51 5.10
C SER A 114 11.75 -15.16 5.10
N ALA A 115 11.06 -14.11 5.58
CA ALA A 115 11.61 -12.75 5.72
C ALA A 115 12.83 -12.68 6.66
N GLU A 116 13.07 -13.71 7.48
CA GLU A 116 14.22 -13.82 8.39
C GLU A 116 15.52 -14.12 7.64
N SER A 117 15.46 -14.59 6.38
CA SER A 117 16.67 -14.95 5.64
C SER A 117 17.47 -13.75 5.12
N ILE A 118 16.92 -12.53 5.05
CA ILE A 118 17.64 -11.35 4.55
C ILE A 118 17.12 -10.08 5.23
N CYS A 119 17.54 -9.84 6.48
CA CYS A 119 17.71 -8.47 6.95
C CYS A 119 18.89 -8.39 7.93
N GLY A 120 20.08 -8.61 7.39
CA GLY A 120 21.26 -7.92 7.92
C GLY A 120 21.40 -6.62 7.15
N SER A 121 20.92 -5.49 7.70
CA SER A 121 21.56 -4.16 7.67
C SER A 121 20.63 -3.05 8.18
N ILE A 122 21.01 -2.52 9.36
CA ILE A 122 20.93 -1.12 9.88
C ILE A 122 19.55 -0.45 9.93
#